data_AF-A0A6L8B8X9-F1
#
_entry.id   AF-A0A6L8B8X9-F1
#
_cell.length_a   1.000
_cell.length_b   1.000
_cell.length_c   1.000
_cell.angle_alpha   90.00
_cell.angle_beta   90.00
_cell.angle_gamma   90.00
#
_symmetry.space_group_name_H-M   'P 1'
#
loop_
_entity.id
_entity.type
_entity.pdbx_description
1 polymer ?
#
loop_
_entity_poly.entity_id
_entity_poly.type
_entity_poly.pdbx_seq_one_letter_code
_entity_poly.pdbx_strand_id
1 'polypeptide(L)'
;MSSHAKGVKERVAEGIARRYRRERNFRLAGLGAVLVGMSFLGFFFYTLIGNGYTAFLQTHIQLDVELSAEVIDPDGERDPQVLGRADYQGVIRNALRARFPDVTSRNDLRELFALVSPGAGFELRSDVLSDPELVGEVLSLRVVADDDVDMLIKGHMDRAADESQRRISDRQLGWIEQLEADGSVSR
;
A
#
# COMPACT_ATOMS: atom_id res chain seq x y z
N MET A 1 -31.08 69.60 39.89
CA MET A 1 -31.72 68.57 39.02
C MET A 1 -30.81 67.99 37.92
N SER A 2 -29.56 68.47 37.72
CA SER A 2 -28.66 67.98 36.64
C SER A 2 -27.88 66.69 36.95
N SER A 3 -27.59 66.40 38.23
CA SER A 3 -26.76 65.24 38.64
C SER A 3 -27.44 63.88 38.38
N HIS A 4 -28.76 63.78 38.55
CA HIS A 4 -29.50 62.53 38.40
C HIS A 4 -29.57 62.02 36.95
N ALA A 5 -29.57 62.94 35.97
CA ALA A 5 -29.62 62.61 34.54
C ALA A 5 -28.27 62.12 34.00
N LYS A 6 -27.14 62.57 34.59
CA LYS A 6 -25.79 62.07 34.25
C LYS A 6 -25.62 60.60 34.66
N GLY A 7 -26.00 60.26 35.89
CA GLY A 7 -25.88 58.88 36.40
C GLY A 7 -26.75 57.84 35.66
N VAL A 8 -27.90 58.24 35.12
CA VAL A 8 -28.73 57.34 34.29
C VAL A 8 -28.11 57.12 32.91
N LYS A 9 -27.58 58.17 32.27
CA LYS A 9 -26.87 58.04 30.99
C LYS A 9 -25.61 57.19 31.10
N GLU A 10 -24.83 57.36 32.17
CA GLU A 10 -23.63 56.54 32.45
C GLU A 10 -23.97 55.06 32.66
N ARG A 11 -25.00 54.74 33.46
CA ARG A 11 -25.43 53.35 33.69
C ARG A 11 -25.95 52.67 32.42
N VAL A 12 -26.63 53.41 31.54
CA VAL A 12 -27.07 52.91 30.23
C VAL A 12 -25.87 52.70 29.30
N ALA A 13 -24.91 53.63 29.26
CA ALA A 13 -23.69 53.50 28.46
C ALA A 13 -22.82 52.31 28.92
N GLU A 14 -22.68 52.09 30.23
CA GLU A 14 -21.99 50.91 30.80
C GLU A 14 -22.70 49.61 30.44
N GLY A 15 -24.04 49.59 30.48
CA GLY A 15 -24.86 48.43 30.08
C GLY A 15 -24.64 48.04 28.61
N ILE A 16 -24.56 49.04 27.72
CA ILE A 16 -24.28 48.86 26.29
C ILE A 16 -22.85 48.34 26.08
N ALA A 17 -21.84 48.97 26.70
CA ALA A 17 -20.44 48.54 26.58
C ALA A 17 -20.20 47.10 27.10
N ARG A 18 -20.91 46.69 28.17
CA ARG A 18 -20.85 45.33 28.72
C ARG A 18 -21.43 44.28 27.76
N ARG A 19 -22.47 44.64 27.00
CA ARG A 19 -23.09 43.77 25.99
C ARG A 19 -22.19 43.61 24.76
N TYR A 20 -21.63 44.70 24.24
CA TYR A 20 -20.68 44.66 23.11
C TYR A 20 -19.43 43.81 23.42
N ARG A 21 -18.92 43.85 24.66
CA ARG A 21 -17.79 43.01 25.08
C ARG A 21 -18.13 41.51 25.12
N ARG A 22 -19.30 41.14 25.62
CA ARG A 22 -19.76 39.74 25.63
C ARG A 22 -19.98 39.21 24.22
N GLU A 23 -20.54 40.05 23.36
CA GLU A 23 -20.74 39.73 21.94
C GLU A 23 -19.39 39.55 21.21
N ARG A 24 -18.41 40.42 21.44
CA ARG A 24 -17.06 40.27 20.89
C ARG A 24 -16.40 38.97 21.33
N ASN A 25 -16.48 38.64 22.62
CA ASN A 25 -15.88 37.41 23.14
C ASN A 25 -16.58 36.15 22.60
N PHE A 26 -17.91 36.18 22.46
CA PHE A 26 -18.67 35.08 21.84
C PHE A 26 -18.28 34.89 20.36
N ARG A 27 -18.17 35.97 19.60
CA ARG A 27 -17.71 35.94 18.21
C ARG A 27 -16.28 35.43 18.07
N LEU A 28 -15.36 35.87 18.95
CA LEU A 28 -13.98 35.40 18.96
C LEU A 28 -13.88 33.91 19.35
N ALA A 29 -14.67 33.46 20.32
CA ALA A 29 -14.72 32.05 20.70
C ALA A 29 -15.29 31.18 19.56
N GLY A 30 -16.34 31.65 18.88
CA GLY A 30 -16.90 30.97 17.70
C GLY A 30 -15.90 30.91 16.54
N LEU A 31 -15.24 32.02 16.21
CA LEU A 31 -14.19 32.06 15.18
C LEU A 31 -13.02 31.15 15.56
N GLY A 32 -12.58 31.17 16.82
CA GLY A 32 -11.54 30.29 17.34
C GLY A 32 -11.92 28.81 17.21
N ALA A 33 -13.16 28.44 17.55
CA ALA A 33 -13.66 27.08 17.39
C ALA A 33 -13.66 26.64 15.92
N VAL A 34 -14.08 27.50 14.99
CA VAL A 34 -14.02 27.22 13.54
C VAL A 34 -12.58 27.04 13.07
N LEU A 35 -11.65 27.92 13.47
CA LEU A 35 -10.24 27.82 13.08
C LEU A 35 -9.57 26.56 13.64
N VAL A 36 -9.87 26.19 14.88
CA VAL A 36 -9.39 24.94 15.48
C VAL A 36 -9.96 23.74 14.72
N GLY A 37 -11.25 23.75 14.39
CA GLY A 37 -11.88 22.71 13.57
C GLY A 37 -11.24 22.58 12.18
N MET A 38 -10.99 23.71 11.50
CA MET A 38 -10.30 23.73 10.21
C MET A 38 -8.86 23.23 10.32
N SER A 39 -8.17 23.54 11.43
CA SER A 39 -6.80 23.08 11.66
C SER A 39 -6.75 21.56 11.84
N PHE A 40 -7.69 20.98 12.61
CA PHE A 40 -7.80 19.52 12.72
C PHE A 40 -8.13 18.85 11.39
N LEU A 41 -9.03 19.45 10.59
CA LEU A 41 -9.35 18.93 9.27
C LEU A 41 -8.14 18.96 8.34
N GLY A 42 -7.38 20.05 8.33
CA GLY A 42 -6.14 20.15 7.56
C GLY A 42 -5.09 19.13 7.99
N PHE A 43 -4.91 18.96 9.31
CA PHE A 43 -4.00 17.95 9.87
C PHE A 43 -4.43 16.52 9.51
N PHE A 44 -5.74 16.26 9.54
CA PHE A 44 -6.29 14.97 9.15
C PHE A 44 -5.98 14.64 7.69
N PHE A 45 -6.23 15.57 6.76
CA PHE A 45 -5.89 15.36 5.35
C PHE A 45 -4.39 15.23 5.13
N TYR A 46 -3.57 16.04 5.80
CA TYR A 46 -2.12 15.92 5.73
C TYR A 46 -1.65 14.51 6.13
N THR A 47 -2.17 13.99 7.23
CA THR A 47 -1.85 12.65 7.72
C THR A 47 -2.36 11.57 6.77
N LEU A 48 -3.58 11.73 6.26
CA LEU A 48 -4.19 10.79 5.33
C LEU A 48 -3.40 10.69 4.01
N ILE A 49 -3.02 11.82 3.43
CA ILE A 49 -2.26 11.87 2.18
C ILE A 49 -0.83 11.36 2.41
N GLY A 50 -0.18 11.81 3.48
CA GLY A 50 1.19 11.41 3.82
C GLY A 50 1.32 9.90 4.02
N ASN A 51 0.37 9.29 4.73
CA ASN A 51 0.38 7.84 4.99
C ASN A 51 -0.23 7.03 3.83
N GLY A 52 -1.12 7.62 3.05
CA GLY A 52 -1.85 6.93 1.98
C GLY A 52 -1.12 6.89 0.64
N TYR A 53 -0.18 7.82 0.37
CA TYR A 53 0.52 7.87 -0.92
C TYR A 53 1.28 6.58 -1.24
N THR A 54 1.82 5.90 -0.23
CA THR A 54 2.55 4.63 -0.42
C THR A 54 1.65 3.47 -0.86
N ALA A 55 0.33 3.57 -0.72
CA ALA A 55 -0.61 2.54 -1.20
C ALA A 55 -0.69 2.46 -2.75
N PHE A 56 -0.26 3.51 -3.44
CA PHE A 56 -0.19 3.53 -4.92
C PHE A 56 1.15 3.03 -5.46
N LEU A 57 2.15 2.86 -4.61
CA LEU A 57 3.42 2.24 -4.96
C LEU A 57 3.31 0.74 -4.69
N GLN A 58 3.85 -0.10 -5.55
CA GLN A 58 3.83 -1.56 -5.37
C GLN A 58 5.23 -2.10 -5.56
N THR A 59 5.64 -2.92 -4.62
CA THR A 59 6.89 -3.66 -4.74
C THR A 59 6.74 -4.75 -5.79
N HIS A 60 7.69 -4.83 -6.71
CA HIS A 60 7.77 -5.87 -7.73
C HIS A 60 9.07 -6.66 -7.58
N ILE A 61 8.98 -7.96 -7.78
CA ILE A 61 10.09 -8.90 -7.84
C ILE A 61 10.29 -9.28 -9.30
N GLN A 62 11.49 -9.05 -9.82
CA GLN A 62 11.88 -9.44 -11.16
C GLN A 62 12.22 -10.93 -11.17
N LEU A 63 11.49 -11.69 -12.00
CA LEU A 63 11.66 -13.13 -12.17
C LEU A 63 11.76 -13.47 -13.64
N ASP A 64 12.67 -14.39 -13.98
CA ASP A 64 12.73 -14.99 -15.30
C ASP A 64 11.75 -16.16 -15.33
N VAL A 65 10.67 -15.98 -16.08
CA VAL A 65 9.52 -16.89 -16.12
C VAL A 65 9.48 -17.56 -17.48
N GLU A 66 9.63 -18.88 -17.48
CA GLU A 66 9.47 -19.71 -18.68
C GLU A 66 7.99 -20.03 -18.91
N LEU A 67 7.42 -19.49 -19.98
CA LEU A 67 6.04 -19.73 -20.40
C LEU A 67 5.95 -21.02 -21.21
N SER A 68 6.22 -22.17 -20.60
CA SER A 68 6.22 -23.45 -21.30
C SER A 68 4.89 -23.74 -21.99
N ALA A 69 4.95 -24.00 -23.30
CA ALA A 69 3.80 -24.37 -24.11
C ALA A 69 3.12 -25.65 -23.59
N GLU A 70 3.88 -26.61 -23.06
CA GLU A 70 3.31 -27.85 -22.49
C GLU A 70 2.40 -27.60 -21.29
N VAL A 71 2.60 -26.49 -20.56
CA VAL A 71 1.81 -26.13 -19.37
C VAL A 71 0.66 -25.20 -19.72
N ILE A 72 0.87 -24.29 -20.67
CA ILE A 72 -0.06 -23.18 -20.97
C ILE A 72 -0.95 -23.48 -22.18
N ASP A 73 -0.41 -24.12 -23.22
CA ASP A 73 -1.09 -24.42 -24.49
C ASP A 73 -0.60 -25.77 -25.07
N PRO A 74 -1.01 -26.92 -24.48
CA PRO A 74 -0.49 -28.24 -24.88
C PRO A 74 -0.80 -28.60 -26.33
N ASP A 75 -1.92 -28.10 -26.86
CA ASP A 75 -2.38 -28.36 -28.23
C ASP A 75 -1.79 -27.35 -29.23
N GLY A 76 -1.18 -26.25 -28.75
CA GLY A 76 -0.55 -25.22 -29.58
C GLY A 76 -1.54 -24.38 -30.41
N GLU A 77 -2.84 -24.45 -30.10
CA GLU A 77 -3.91 -23.82 -30.88
C GLU A 77 -4.11 -22.35 -30.50
N ARG A 78 -3.45 -21.87 -29.43
CA ARG A 78 -3.59 -20.51 -28.87
C ARG A 78 -5.06 -20.14 -28.61
N ASP A 79 -5.90 -21.12 -28.27
CA ASP A 79 -7.31 -20.91 -27.97
C ASP A 79 -7.46 -20.09 -26.68
N PRO A 80 -8.12 -18.91 -26.71
CA PRO A 80 -8.38 -18.10 -25.52
C PRO A 80 -9.07 -18.86 -24.38
N GLN A 81 -9.86 -19.90 -24.66
CA GLN A 81 -10.49 -20.72 -23.63
C GLN A 81 -9.50 -21.64 -22.91
N VAL A 82 -8.50 -22.16 -23.62
CA VAL A 82 -7.43 -23.00 -23.09
C VAL A 82 -6.43 -22.13 -22.33
N LEU A 83 -5.91 -21.09 -22.98
CA LEU A 83 -5.02 -20.11 -22.38
C LEU A 83 -5.62 -19.51 -21.11
N GLY A 84 -6.92 -19.22 -21.12
CA GLY A 84 -7.61 -18.64 -19.98
C GLY A 84 -7.76 -19.57 -18.76
N ARG A 85 -7.45 -20.87 -18.88
CA ARG A 85 -7.57 -21.87 -17.80
C ARG A 85 -6.22 -22.37 -17.28
N ALA A 86 -5.10 -21.99 -17.90
CA ALA A 86 -3.77 -22.41 -17.48
C ALA A 86 -3.40 -21.91 -16.06
N ASP A 87 -2.52 -22.65 -15.38
CA ASP A 87 -2.06 -22.32 -14.02
C ASP A 87 -0.86 -21.35 -14.04
N TYR A 88 -1.13 -20.08 -14.36
CA TYR A 88 -0.10 -19.03 -14.39
C TYR A 88 0.55 -18.79 -13.03
N GLN A 89 -0.18 -18.98 -11.93
CA GLN A 89 0.41 -18.89 -10.59
C GLN A 89 1.42 -20.03 -10.37
N GLY A 90 1.13 -21.23 -10.87
CA GLY A 90 2.05 -22.36 -10.91
C GLY A 90 3.34 -22.03 -11.69
N VAL A 91 3.21 -21.37 -12.84
CA VAL A 91 4.36 -20.94 -13.65
C VAL A 91 5.27 -19.96 -12.87
N ILE A 92 4.69 -18.94 -12.22
CA ILE A 92 5.46 -18.00 -11.38
C ILE A 92 6.13 -18.72 -10.20
N ARG A 93 5.42 -19.65 -9.55
CA ARG A 93 5.99 -20.47 -8.47
C ARG A 93 7.16 -21.34 -8.95
N ASN A 94 7.07 -21.89 -10.16
CA ASN A 94 8.17 -22.65 -10.75
C ASN A 94 9.39 -21.76 -11.00
N ALA A 95 9.20 -20.52 -11.47
CA ALA A 95 10.28 -19.56 -11.62
C ALA A 95 10.97 -19.23 -10.28
N LEU A 96 10.19 -18.99 -9.22
CA LEU A 96 10.75 -18.82 -7.86
C LEU A 96 11.53 -20.05 -7.39
N ARG A 97 10.98 -21.25 -7.62
CA ARG A 97 11.66 -22.49 -7.24
C ARG A 97 12.95 -22.70 -8.01
N ALA A 98 12.99 -22.33 -9.29
CA ALA A 98 14.20 -22.39 -10.10
C ALA A 98 15.26 -21.40 -9.61
N ARG A 99 14.84 -20.24 -9.09
CA ARG A 99 15.73 -19.23 -8.49
C ARG A 99 16.32 -19.69 -7.16
N PHE A 100 15.56 -20.44 -6.35
CA PHE A 100 15.97 -20.93 -5.04
C PHE A 100 15.99 -22.47 -5.00
N PRO A 101 16.92 -23.14 -5.73
CA PRO A 101 16.93 -24.60 -5.87
C PRO A 101 17.22 -25.34 -4.55
N ASP A 102 17.84 -24.65 -3.59
CA ASP A 102 18.16 -25.21 -2.27
C ASP A 102 16.92 -25.41 -1.38
N VAL A 103 15.79 -24.77 -1.73
CA VAL A 103 14.54 -24.85 -0.98
C VAL A 103 13.74 -26.08 -1.43
N THR A 104 13.76 -27.14 -0.63
CA THR A 104 13.16 -28.44 -0.97
C THR A 104 12.00 -28.86 -0.07
N SER A 105 11.98 -28.38 1.18
CA SER A 105 10.91 -28.67 2.14
C SER A 105 9.58 -28.08 1.69
N ARG A 106 8.48 -28.83 1.86
CA ARG A 106 7.12 -28.38 1.50
C ARG A 106 6.69 -27.13 2.27
N ASN A 107 7.13 -26.99 3.53
CA ASN A 107 6.78 -25.82 4.34
C ASN A 107 7.56 -24.59 3.85
N ASP A 108 8.85 -24.78 3.58
CA ASP A 108 9.73 -23.72 3.12
C ASP A 108 9.32 -23.23 1.72
N LEU A 109 8.93 -24.14 0.83
CA LEU A 109 8.35 -23.78 -0.48
C LEU A 109 7.06 -22.97 -0.34
N ARG A 110 6.22 -23.26 0.66
CA ARG A 110 5.00 -22.47 0.91
C ARG A 110 5.34 -21.04 1.29
N GLU A 111 6.33 -20.85 2.16
CA GLU A 111 6.83 -19.53 2.56
C GLU A 111 7.50 -18.80 1.38
N LEU A 112 8.26 -19.50 0.55
CA LEU A 112 8.91 -18.95 -0.63
C LEU A 112 7.87 -18.43 -1.64
N PHE A 113 6.83 -19.22 -1.89
CA PHE A 113 5.75 -18.82 -2.79
C PHE A 113 4.89 -17.69 -2.23
N ALA A 114 4.93 -17.44 -0.92
CA ALA A 114 4.27 -16.31 -0.27
C ALA A 114 5.06 -14.99 -0.40
N LEU A 115 6.20 -14.97 -1.11
CA LEU A 115 6.91 -13.72 -1.42
C LEU A 115 6.25 -12.91 -2.54
N VAL A 116 5.51 -13.59 -3.42
CA VAL A 116 4.79 -12.98 -4.54
C VAL A 116 3.29 -12.97 -4.27
N SER A 117 2.62 -11.96 -4.82
CA SER A 117 1.18 -11.81 -4.67
C SER A 117 0.43 -13.04 -5.20
N PRO A 118 -0.60 -13.53 -4.49
CA PRO A 118 -1.56 -14.48 -5.03
C PRO A 118 -2.26 -13.96 -6.31
N GLY A 119 -2.28 -12.63 -6.50
CA GLY A 119 -2.86 -11.97 -7.65
C GLY A 119 -1.99 -11.99 -8.91
N ALA A 120 -0.69 -12.24 -8.78
CA ALA A 120 0.28 -12.13 -9.87
C ALA A 120 -0.04 -13.01 -11.09
N GLY A 121 -0.56 -14.22 -10.85
CA GLY A 121 -0.96 -15.13 -11.93
C GLY A 121 -2.11 -14.59 -12.77
N PHE A 122 -2.97 -13.72 -12.22
CA PHE A 122 -4.03 -13.08 -13.01
C PHE A 122 -3.50 -12.00 -13.94
N GLU A 123 -2.47 -11.26 -13.52
CA GLU A 123 -1.79 -10.28 -14.38
C GLU A 123 -1.10 -11.00 -15.53
N LEU A 124 -0.28 -12.01 -15.23
CA LEU A 124 0.40 -12.81 -16.25
C LEU A 124 -0.60 -13.46 -17.23
N ARG A 125 -1.73 -13.99 -16.71
CA ARG A 125 -2.82 -14.49 -17.54
C ARG A 125 -3.38 -13.42 -18.48
N SER A 126 -3.57 -12.21 -17.98
CA SER A 126 -4.08 -11.10 -18.79
C SER A 126 -3.10 -10.73 -19.89
N ASP A 127 -1.79 -10.77 -19.60
CA ASP A 127 -0.74 -10.48 -20.56
C ASP A 127 -0.70 -11.53 -21.67
N VAL A 128 -0.71 -12.83 -21.32
CA VAL A 128 -0.74 -13.93 -22.30
C VAL A 128 -2.04 -13.96 -23.11
N LEU A 129 -3.19 -13.60 -22.53
CA LEU A 129 -4.44 -13.51 -23.28
C LEU A 129 -4.45 -12.33 -24.26
N SER A 130 -3.71 -11.26 -23.94
CA SER A 130 -3.59 -10.08 -24.78
C SER A 130 -2.57 -10.30 -25.90
N ASP A 131 -1.49 -11.01 -25.60
CA ASP A 131 -0.46 -11.43 -26.53
C ASP A 131 -0.15 -12.92 -26.36
N PRO A 132 -0.86 -13.78 -27.10
CA PRO A 132 -0.63 -15.21 -27.03
C PRO A 132 0.77 -15.61 -27.48
N GLU A 133 1.46 -14.83 -28.32
CA GLU A 133 2.76 -15.19 -28.93
C GLU A 133 3.84 -15.47 -27.87
N LEU A 134 3.71 -14.84 -26.70
CA LEU A 134 4.57 -15.00 -25.52
C LEU A 134 4.72 -16.47 -25.04
N VAL A 135 3.76 -17.34 -25.33
CA VAL A 135 3.86 -18.77 -24.95
C VAL A 135 4.99 -19.45 -25.72
N GLY A 136 5.90 -20.08 -24.97
CA GLY A 136 7.12 -20.72 -25.45
C GLY A 136 8.40 -19.93 -25.16
N GLU A 137 8.29 -18.71 -24.64
CA GLU A 137 9.43 -17.84 -24.35
C GLU A 137 9.80 -17.81 -22.86
N VAL A 138 11.04 -17.34 -22.58
CA VAL A 138 11.48 -16.99 -21.23
C VAL A 138 11.44 -15.47 -21.11
N LEU A 139 10.53 -14.97 -20.28
CA LEU A 139 10.31 -13.53 -20.10
C LEU A 139 10.84 -13.07 -18.74
N SER A 140 11.53 -11.93 -18.72
CA SER A 140 11.90 -11.28 -17.47
C SER A 140 10.74 -10.38 -17.01
N LEU A 141 9.90 -10.92 -16.12
CA LEU A 141 8.66 -10.29 -15.68
C LEU A 141 8.83 -9.60 -14.32
N ARG A 142 8.13 -8.48 -14.17
CA ARG A 142 7.99 -7.81 -12.87
C ARG A 142 6.72 -8.32 -12.20
N VAL A 143 6.90 -9.16 -11.21
CA VAL A 143 5.82 -9.81 -10.49
C VAL A 143 5.52 -9.03 -9.22
N VAL A 144 4.25 -8.66 -9.01
CA VAL A 144 3.84 -7.96 -7.79
C VAL A 144 4.18 -8.81 -6.56
N ALA A 145 4.86 -8.22 -5.58
CA ALA A 145 5.22 -8.85 -4.32
C ALA A 145 3.98 -9.04 -3.43
N ASP A 146 4.06 -9.93 -2.45
CA ASP A 146 3.04 -10.06 -1.42
C ASP A 146 2.95 -8.79 -0.54
N ASP A 147 1.77 -8.52 0.04
CA ASP A 147 1.51 -7.34 0.86
C ASP A 147 2.48 -7.21 2.04
N ASP A 148 2.81 -8.33 2.70
CA ASP A 148 3.74 -8.28 3.85
C ASP A 148 5.16 -7.94 3.37
N VAL A 149 5.57 -8.45 2.21
CA VAL A 149 6.86 -8.13 1.57
C VAL A 149 6.90 -6.66 1.17
N ASP A 150 5.85 -6.17 0.53
CA ASP A 150 5.73 -4.78 0.13
C ASP A 150 5.83 -3.82 1.33
N MET A 151 5.16 -4.14 2.43
CA MET A 151 5.24 -3.37 3.68
C MET A 151 6.65 -3.40 4.30
N LEU A 152 7.34 -4.54 4.25
CA LEU A 152 8.72 -4.66 4.71
C LEU A 152 9.68 -3.84 3.83
N ILE A 153 9.52 -3.91 2.51
CA ILE A 153 10.31 -3.13 1.58
C ILE A 153 10.06 -1.64 1.79
N LYS A 154 8.81 -1.20 1.97
CA LYS A 154 8.46 0.21 2.27
C LYS A 154 8.95 0.72 3.63
N GLY A 155 9.48 -0.15 4.49
CA GLY A 155 10.01 0.22 5.80
C GLY A 155 8.94 0.34 6.88
N HIS A 156 7.76 -0.25 6.68
CA HIS A 156 6.69 -0.30 7.67
C HIS A 156 6.79 -1.52 8.61
N MET A 157 7.79 -2.39 8.40
CA MET A 157 8.10 -3.53 9.26
C MET A 157 9.56 -3.44 9.72
N ASP A 158 9.81 -3.59 11.01
CA ASP A 158 11.16 -3.60 11.56
C ASP A 158 11.83 -4.96 11.27
N ARG A 159 12.94 -4.91 10.53
CA ARG A 159 13.72 -6.09 10.14
C ARG A 159 14.54 -6.66 11.29
N ALA A 160 14.86 -5.85 12.31
CA ALA A 160 15.65 -6.25 13.47
C ALA A 160 14.79 -6.78 14.62
N ALA A 161 13.46 -6.68 14.51
CA ALA A 161 12.55 -7.23 15.49
C ALA A 161 12.60 -8.77 15.50
N ASP A 162 12.29 -9.36 16.64
CA ASP A 162 12.13 -10.81 16.78
C ASP A 162 11.08 -11.34 15.80
N GLU A 163 11.28 -12.55 15.25
CA GLU A 163 10.36 -13.16 14.28
C GLU A 163 8.89 -13.15 14.76
N SER A 164 8.66 -13.36 16.06
CA SER A 164 7.30 -13.36 16.64
C SER A 164 6.58 -12.00 16.58
N GLN A 165 7.31 -10.91 16.33
CA GLN A 165 6.79 -9.54 16.28
C GLN A 165 6.58 -9.04 14.85
N ARG A 166 6.87 -9.86 13.85
CA ARG A 166 6.76 -9.54 12.43
C ARG A 166 5.99 -10.63 11.69
N ARG A 167 5.43 -10.29 10.53
CA ARG A 167 4.62 -11.24 9.74
C ARG A 167 5.44 -12.11 8.79
N ILE A 168 6.69 -11.74 8.58
CA ILE A 168 7.66 -12.40 7.71
C ILE A 168 8.60 -13.23 8.59
N SER A 169 8.88 -14.48 8.21
CA SER A 169 9.83 -15.33 8.94
C SER A 169 11.29 -14.89 8.75
N ASP A 170 12.23 -15.35 9.58
CA ASP A 170 13.67 -15.10 9.38
C ASP A 170 14.16 -15.65 8.04
N ARG A 171 13.58 -16.77 7.61
CA ARG A 171 13.89 -17.38 6.32
C ARG A 171 13.40 -16.53 5.15
N GLN A 172 12.15 -16.07 5.20
CA GLN A 172 11.60 -15.19 4.16
C GLN A 172 12.38 -13.89 4.07
N LEU A 173 12.77 -13.31 5.22
CA LEU A 173 13.63 -12.13 5.25
C LEU A 173 14.95 -12.39 4.52
N GLY A 174 15.60 -13.53 4.76
CA GLY A 174 16.83 -13.89 4.07
C GLY A 174 16.69 -14.02 2.56
N TRP A 175 15.56 -14.52 2.05
CA TRP A 175 15.30 -14.54 0.59
C TRP A 175 15.03 -13.15 0.03
N ILE A 176 14.30 -12.30 0.77
CA ILE A 176 14.03 -10.92 0.36
C ILE A 176 15.34 -10.13 0.28
N GLU A 177 16.23 -10.27 1.27
CA GLU A 177 17.54 -9.62 1.27
C GLU A 177 18.41 -10.08 0.10
N GLN A 178 18.33 -11.36 -0.29
CA GLN A 178 19.00 -11.86 -1.49
C GLN A 178 18.47 -11.20 -2.77
N LEU A 179 17.14 -11.05 -2.89
CA LEU A 179 16.48 -10.38 -4.02
C LEU A 179 16.69 -8.85 -4.03
N GLU A 180 16.95 -8.24 -2.87
CA GLU A 180 17.35 -6.83 -2.80
C GLU A 180 18.82 -6.68 -3.22
N ALA A 181 19.69 -7.60 -2.80
CA ALA A 181 21.12 -7.55 -3.07
C ALA A 181 21.48 -7.76 -4.55
N ASP A 182 20.69 -8.54 -5.28
CA ASP A 182 20.85 -8.75 -6.73
C ASP A 182 20.12 -7.71 -7.60
N GLY A 183 19.35 -6.81 -6.97
CA GLY A 183 18.61 -5.75 -7.67
C GLY A 183 17.30 -6.23 -8.31
N SER A 184 16.84 -7.44 -8.01
CA SER A 184 15.57 -7.97 -8.52
C SER A 184 14.34 -7.35 -7.84
N VAL A 185 14.48 -6.62 -6.73
CA VAL A 185 13.37 -5.90 -6.08
C VAL A 185 13.31 -4.44 -6.53
N SER A 186 12.12 -3.99 -6.95
CA SER A 186 11.83 -2.60 -7.32
C SER A 186 10.52 -2.12 -6.71
N ARG A 187 10.34 -0.80 -6.56
CA ARG A 187 9.12 -0.15 -6.04
C ARG A 187 8.43 0.69 -7.11
#